data_AF-A0A2V8UP26-F1
#
_entry.id   AF-A0A2V8UP26-F1
#
_cell.length_a   1.000
_cell.length_b   1.000
_cell.length_c   1.000
_cell.angle_alpha   90.00
_cell.angle_beta   90.00
_cell.angle_gamma   90.00
#
_symmetry.space_group_name_H-M   'P 1'
#
loop_
_entity.id
_entity.type
_entity.pdbx_description
1 polymer ?
#
loop_
_entity_poly.entity_id
_entity_poly.type
_entity_poly.pdbx_seq_one_letter_code
_entity_poly.pdbx_strand_id
1 'polypeptide(L)'
;MNKTVILAIVFVVLVLIVVVYSTMGTNRYRCEVCIAFHDRSACRTAAAASEAQALRAATENACAQIASGVTDSIACENTPPSSVKWLSSPAP
;
A
#
# COMPACT_ATOMS: atom_id res chain seq x y z
N MET A 1 -40.43 -15.57 -11.18
CA MET A 1 -39.30 -15.34 -10.26
C MET A 1 -39.85 -14.87 -8.93
N ASN A 2 -39.60 -15.60 -7.84
CA ASN A 2 -40.14 -15.23 -6.53
C ASN A 2 -39.53 -13.91 -6.06
N LYS A 3 -40.34 -13.03 -5.46
CA LYS A 3 -39.88 -11.72 -4.94
C LYS A 3 -38.65 -11.86 -4.04
N THR A 4 -38.57 -12.95 -3.30
CA THR A 4 -37.43 -13.32 -2.43
C THR A 4 -36.13 -13.55 -3.21
N VAL A 5 -36.21 -14.18 -4.39
CA VAL A 5 -35.04 -14.43 -5.26
C VAL A 5 -34.52 -13.13 -5.86
N ILE A 6 -35.43 -12.24 -6.27
CA ILE A 6 -35.05 -10.91 -6.78
C ILE A 6 -34.35 -10.10 -5.69
N LEU A 7 -34.90 -10.12 -4.46
CA LEU A 7 -34.34 -9.39 -3.33
C LEU A 7 -32.94 -9.91 -2.94
N ALA A 8 -32.74 -11.24 -2.99
CA ALA A 8 -31.45 -11.85 -2.75
C ALA A 8 -30.41 -11.46 -3.83
N ILE A 9 -30.79 -11.48 -5.11
CA ILE A 9 -29.90 -11.08 -6.21
C ILE A 9 -29.49 -9.62 -6.07
N VAL A 10 -30.45 -8.72 -5.78
CA VAL A 10 -30.17 -7.29 -5.59
C VAL A 10 -29.19 -7.06 -4.43
N PHE A 11 -29.38 -7.77 -3.32
CA PHE A 11 -28.48 -7.67 -2.16
C PHE A 11 -27.06 -8.11 -2.52
N VAL A 12 -26.91 -9.25 -3.20
CA VAL A 12 -25.59 -9.76 -3.64
C VAL A 12 -24.90 -8.78 -4.58
N VAL A 13 -25.63 -8.24 -5.57
CA VAL A 13 -25.09 -7.26 -6.51
C VAL A 13 -24.63 -5.99 -5.77
N LEU A 14 -25.42 -5.52 -4.81
CA LEU A 14 -25.09 -4.32 -4.03
C LEU A 14 -23.82 -4.53 -3.19
N VAL A 15 -23.68 -5.68 -2.53
CA VAL A 15 -22.46 -6.03 -1.77
C VAL A 15 -21.23 -6.08 -2.70
N LEU A 16 -21.35 -6.70 -3.87
CA LEU A 16 -20.25 -6.77 -4.84
C LEU A 16 -19.82 -5.37 -5.31
N ILE A 17 -20.78 -4.48 -5.58
CA ILE A 17 -20.48 -3.09 -5.95
C ILE A 17 -19.70 -2.39 -4.83
N VAL A 18 -20.12 -2.50 -3.57
CA VAL A 18 -19.43 -1.87 -2.43
C VAL A 18 -18.00 -2.40 -2.28
N VAL A 19 -17.79 -3.71 -2.40
CA VAL A 19 -16.46 -4.33 -2.29
C VAL A 19 -15.52 -3.84 -3.40
N VAL A 20 -16.00 -3.77 -4.64
CA VAL A 20 -15.20 -3.31 -5.78
C VAL A 20 -14.87 -1.81 -5.64
N TYR A 21 -15.85 -0.98 -5.27
CA TYR A 21 -15.62 0.45 -5.05
C TYR A 21 -14.64 0.73 -3.90
N SER A 22 -14.74 -0.04 -2.80
CA SER A 22 -13.80 0.06 -1.67
C SER A 22 -12.38 -0.33 -2.07
N THR A 23 -12.25 -1.38 -2.89
CA THR A 23 -10.96 -1.87 -3.39
C THR A 23 -10.31 -0.87 -4.35
N MET A 24 -11.08 -0.19 -5.20
CA MET A 24 -10.52 0.76 -6.16
C MET A 24 -10.16 2.12 -5.54
N GLY A 25 -10.76 2.51 -4.41
CA GLY A 25 -10.57 3.82 -3.79
C GLY A 25 -9.33 3.98 -2.89
N THR A 26 -8.62 2.90 -2.57
CA THR A 26 -7.67 2.85 -1.45
C THR A 26 -6.21 3.17 -1.81
N ASN A 27 -5.83 3.14 -3.10
CA ASN A 27 -4.45 3.36 -3.55
C ASN A 27 -4.28 4.64 -4.40
N ARG A 28 -4.72 5.79 -3.88
CA ARG A 28 -4.58 7.07 -4.58
C ARG A 28 -3.14 7.55 -4.69
N TYR A 29 -2.32 7.29 -3.69
CA TYR A 29 -0.92 7.72 -3.64
C TYR A 29 -0.02 6.50 -3.75
N ARG A 30 0.83 6.45 -4.78
CA ARG A 30 1.78 5.37 -5.00
C ARG A 30 3.20 5.92 -5.07
N CYS A 31 4.07 5.42 -4.21
CA CYS A 31 5.49 5.74 -4.20
C CYS A 31 6.34 4.49 -4.18
N GLU A 32 7.50 4.60 -4.80
CA GLU A 32 8.61 3.67 -4.71
C GLU A 32 9.68 4.29 -3.81
N VAL A 33 10.08 3.54 -2.80
CA VAL A 33 11.12 3.93 -1.85
C VAL A 33 12.23 2.91 -1.93
N CYS A 34 13.45 3.40 -2.13
CA CYS A 34 14.67 2.60 -2.06
C CYS A 34 15.39 2.92 -0.75
N ILE A 35 15.80 1.88 -0.04
CA ILE A 35 16.59 2.00 1.18
C ILE A 35 17.85 1.17 1.02
N ALA A 36 18.97 1.73 1.45
CA ALA A 36 20.24 1.03 1.58
C ALA A 36 20.57 0.90 3.07
N PHE A 37 20.74 -0.34 3.53
CA PHE A 37 21.00 -0.69 4.92
C PHE A 37 21.95 -1.89 5.00
N HIS A 38 23.08 -1.74 5.70
CA HIS A 38 24.05 -2.82 5.96
C HIS A 38 24.47 -3.61 4.70
N ASP A 39 25.01 -2.90 3.70
CA ASP A 39 25.41 -3.43 2.37
C ASP A 39 24.28 -4.07 1.55
N ARG A 40 23.04 -4.05 2.05
CA ARG A 40 21.84 -4.46 1.32
C ARG A 40 21.09 -3.23 0.86
N SER A 41 20.46 -3.34 -0.30
CA SER A 41 19.50 -2.32 -0.74
C SER A 41 18.27 -2.98 -1.32
N ALA A 42 17.11 -2.40 -1.05
CA ALA A 42 15.86 -2.82 -1.64
C ALA A 42 15.00 -1.62 -1.99
N CYS A 43 14.35 -1.73 -3.15
CA CYS A 43 13.35 -0.79 -3.62
C CYS A 43 11.98 -1.44 -3.53
N ARG A 44 11.04 -0.79 -2.83
CA ARG A 44 9.67 -1.25 -2.70
C ARG A 44 8.69 -0.16 -3.06
N THR A 45 7.67 -0.56 -3.80
CA THR A 45 6.53 0.29 -4.10
C THR A 45 5.40 -0.02 -3.14
N ALA A 46 4.83 1.02 -2.53
CA ALA A 46 3.58 0.91 -1.80
C ALA A 46 2.60 1.98 -2.28
N ALA A 47 1.32 1.72 -2.01
CA ALA A 47 0.29 2.72 -2.23
C ALA A 47 -0.66 2.78 -1.05
N ALA A 48 -1.19 3.98 -0.81
CA ALA A 48 -2.06 4.27 0.31
C ALA A 48 -2.99 5.45 0.01
N ALA A 49 -3.85 5.75 0.98
CA ALA A 49 -4.79 6.86 0.91
C ALA A 49 -4.13 8.25 1.12
N SER A 50 -2.90 8.31 1.64
CA SER A 50 -2.11 9.55 1.77
C SER A 50 -0.64 9.34 1.45
N GLU A 51 0.07 10.41 1.09
CA GLU A 51 1.50 10.39 0.82
C GLU A 51 2.29 9.84 2.01
N ALA A 52 2.04 10.37 3.22
CA ALA A 52 2.75 9.91 4.42
C ALA A 52 2.53 8.42 4.72
N GLN A 53 1.32 7.89 4.44
CA GLN A 53 1.06 6.47 4.58
C GLN A 53 1.75 5.64 3.51
N ALA A 54 1.73 6.10 2.25
CA ALA A 54 2.37 5.39 1.14
C ALA A 54 3.87 5.31 1.36
N LEU A 55 4.50 6.41 1.78
CA LEU A 55 5.93 6.48 2.05
C LEU A 55 6.31 5.58 3.21
N ARG A 56 5.60 5.65 4.35
CA ARG A 56 5.84 4.74 5.49
C ARG A 56 5.67 3.28 5.09
N ALA A 57 4.59 2.94 4.39
CA ALA A 57 4.36 1.57 3.95
C ALA A 57 5.45 1.08 2.98
N ALA A 58 5.94 1.93 2.07
CA ALA A 58 7.02 1.58 1.16
C ALA A 58 8.34 1.36 1.91
N THR A 59 8.64 2.23 2.90
CA THR A 59 9.79 2.10 3.80
C THR A 59 9.73 0.81 4.61
N GLU A 60 8.61 0.55 5.31
CA GLU A 60 8.41 -0.66 6.11
C GLU A 60 8.58 -1.93 5.26
N ASN A 61 8.00 -1.95 4.05
CA ASN A 61 8.14 -3.09 3.14
C ASN A 61 9.58 -3.28 2.65
N ALA A 62 10.32 -2.20 2.39
CA ALA A 62 11.73 -2.27 2.01
C ALA A 62 12.58 -2.80 3.17
N CYS A 63 12.36 -2.28 4.37
CA CYS A 63 13.05 -2.71 5.58
C CYS A 63 12.73 -4.14 5.95
N ALA A 64 11.48 -4.57 5.89
CA ALA A 64 11.10 -5.96 6.11
C ALA A 64 11.81 -6.95 5.17
N GLN A 65 12.28 -6.50 3.99
CA GLN A 65 13.02 -7.34 3.05
C GLN A 65 14.52 -7.41 3.34
N ILE A 66 15.15 -6.33 3.80
CA ILE A 66 16.61 -6.23 3.96
C ILE A 66 17.10 -6.33 5.40
N ALA A 67 16.23 -6.01 6.36
CA ALA A 67 16.51 -6.11 7.78
C ALA A 67 16.55 -7.56 8.25
N SER A 68 17.49 -7.89 9.14
CA SER A 68 17.60 -9.20 9.75
C SER A 68 17.20 -9.14 11.22
N GLY A 69 15.90 -9.32 11.46
CA GLY A 69 15.32 -9.27 12.81
C GLY A 69 14.82 -7.88 13.21
N VAL A 70 14.20 -7.80 14.38
CA VAL A 70 13.44 -6.61 14.81
C VAL A 70 14.33 -5.38 14.99
N THR A 71 15.54 -5.55 15.54
CA THR A 71 16.48 -4.44 15.75
C THR A 71 16.90 -3.79 14.43
N ASP A 72 17.23 -4.60 13.43
CA ASP A 72 17.60 -4.12 12.10
C ASP A 72 16.41 -3.44 11.41
N SER A 73 15.18 -3.94 11.60
CA SER A 73 13.99 -3.34 11.00
C SER A 73 13.78 -1.93 11.54
N ILE A 74 13.87 -1.75 12.86
CA ILE A 74 13.75 -0.44 13.50
C ILE A 74 14.89 0.49 13.05
N ALA A 75 16.12 -0.01 12.97
CA ALA A 75 17.26 0.80 12.50
C ALA A 75 17.10 1.22 11.02
N CYS A 76 16.62 0.31 10.17
CA CYS A 76 16.34 0.56 8.77
C CYS A 76 15.22 1.59 8.59
N GLU A 77 14.11 1.47 9.34
CA GLU A 77 12.98 2.40 9.27
C GLU A 77 13.36 3.81 9.72
N ASN A 78 14.34 3.93 10.62
CA ASN A 78 14.91 5.21 11.05
C ASN A 78 16.00 5.75 10.10
N THR A 79 16.39 4.99 9.08
CA THR A 79 17.37 5.42 8.09
C THR A 79 16.68 6.22 6.99
N PRO A 80 17.20 7.39 6.59
CA PRO A 80 16.63 8.14 5.46
C PRO A 80 16.71 7.31 4.17
N PRO A 81 15.63 7.24 3.39
CA PRO A 81 15.62 6.50 2.13
C PRO A 81 16.60 7.11 1.12
N SER A 82 17.29 6.26 0.36
CA SER A 82 18.25 6.70 -0.65
C SER A 82 17.56 7.35 -1.85
N SER A 83 16.32 6.94 -2.15
CA SER A 83 15.50 7.55 -3.20
C SER A 83 14.02 7.36 -2.89
N VAL A 84 13.23 8.39 -3.16
CA VAL A 84 11.77 8.37 -3.08
C VAL A 84 11.23 8.85 -4.42
N LYS A 85 10.49 7.98 -5.11
CA LYS A 85 9.89 8.26 -6.41
C LYS A 85 8.38 8.11 -6.34
N TRP A 86 7.65 9.18 -6.58
CA TRP A 86 6.19 9.16 -6.69
C TRP A 86 5.79 8.65 -8.08
N LEU A 87 5.11 7.51 -8.13
CA LEU A 87 4.69 6.85 -9.38
C LEU A 87 3.27 7.25 -9.78
N SER A 88 2.40 7.50 -8.80
CA SER A 88 1.12 8.15 -9.02
C SER A 88 0.83 9.02 -7.81
N SER A 89 0.96 10.33 -8.00
CA SER A 89 0.36 11.33 -7.13
C SER A 89 -0.84 11.91 -7.88
N PRO A 90 -2.03 12.07 -7.28
CA PRO A 90 -3.05 12.93 -7.86
C PRO A 90 -2.39 14.28 -8.13
N ALA A 91 -2.40 14.71 -9.39
CA ALA A 91 -1.79 15.97 -9.82
C ALA A 91 -2.28 17.13 -8.92
N PRO A 92 -1.42 18.13 -8.65
CA PRO A 92 -1.73 19.26 -7.77
C PRO A 92 -3.00 20.02 -8.19
#